data_AF-A0A954XTK5-F1
#
_entry.id   AF-A0A954XTK5-F1
#
_cell.length_a   1.000
_cell.length_b   1.000
_cell.length_c   1.000
_cell.angle_alpha   90.00
_cell.angle_beta   90.00
_cell.angle_gamma   90.00
#
_symmetry.space_group_name_H-M   'P 1'
#
loop_
_entity.id
_entity.type
_entity.pdbx_description
1 polymer ?
#
loop_
_entity_poly.entity_id
_entity_poly.type
_entity_poly.pdbx_seq_one_letter_code
_entity_poly.pdbx_strand_id
1 'polypeptide(L)'
;MATSKPSKLRQQLAHEAARFLRERPGLRHSDAKRLAAERLSVSEVLPRDVPSDAEVVYQLQELESAAKGPDWKRRFVRYAELLRPL
;
A
#
# COMPACT_ATOMS: atom_id res chain seq x y z
N MET A 1 12.98 -19.82 6.87
CA MET A 1 12.66 -18.68 7.76
C MET A 1 11.15 -18.55 7.83
N ALA A 2 10.54 -18.77 9.00
CA ALA A 2 9.10 -18.65 9.16
C ALA A 2 8.69 -17.16 9.09
N THR A 3 8.03 -16.75 8.02
CA THR A 3 7.44 -15.41 7.91
C THR A 3 6.20 -15.36 8.81
N SER A 4 6.40 -14.98 10.07
CA SER A 4 5.29 -14.69 10.97
C SER A 4 4.39 -13.63 10.30
N LYS A 5 3.09 -13.90 10.22
CA LYS A 5 2.13 -12.96 9.63
C LYS A 5 2.23 -11.65 10.40
N PRO A 6 2.37 -10.49 9.72
CA PRO A 6 2.47 -9.21 10.42
C PRO A 6 1.21 -8.98 11.24
N SER A 7 1.37 -8.34 12.41
CA SER A 7 0.24 -8.03 13.28
C SER A 7 -0.79 -7.18 12.53
N LYS A 8 -2.06 -7.33 12.88
CA LYS A 8 -3.14 -6.53 12.27
C LYS A 8 -2.87 -5.04 12.38
N LEU A 9 -2.31 -4.61 13.52
CA LEU A 9 -1.93 -3.23 13.77
C LEU A 9 -0.81 -2.74 12.85
N ARG A 10 0.23 -3.56 12.62
CA ARG A 10 1.32 -3.26 11.69
C ARG A 10 0.82 -3.07 10.26
N GLN A 11 -0.10 -3.93 9.82
CA GLN A 11 -0.72 -3.79 8.50
C GLN A 11 -1.54 -2.51 8.38
N GLN A 12 -2.33 -2.17 9.42
CA GLN A 12 -3.11 -0.93 9.45
C GLN A 12 -2.22 0.31 9.44
N LEU A 13 -1.15 0.32 10.22
CA LEU A 13 -0.16 1.40 10.23
C LEU A 13 0.53 1.55 8.88
N ALA A 14 0.90 0.44 8.23
CA ALA A 14 1.51 0.47 6.89
C ALA A 14 0.55 1.06 5.86
N HIS A 15 -0.73 0.69 5.91
CA HIS A 15 -1.76 1.18 5.00
C HIS A 15 -2.02 2.68 5.18
N GLU A 16 -2.21 3.16 6.41
CA GLU A 16 -2.43 4.58 6.68
C GLU A 16 -1.18 5.42 6.36
N ALA A 17 0.03 4.92 6.66
CA ALA A 17 1.26 5.60 6.28
C ALA A 17 1.40 5.74 4.75
N ALA A 18 1.08 4.68 4.00
CA ALA A 18 1.07 4.70 2.54
C ALA A 18 0.05 5.70 1.99
N ARG A 19 -1.13 5.78 2.62
CA ARG A 19 -2.14 6.77 2.28
C ARG A 19 -1.63 8.21 2.45
N PHE A 20 -0.96 8.52 3.55
CA PHE A 20 -0.36 9.84 3.77
C PHE A 20 0.71 10.19 2.74
N LEU A 21 1.57 9.23 2.37
CA LEU A 21 2.58 9.44 1.33
C LEU A 21 1.95 9.72 -0.03
N ARG A 22 0.84 9.04 -0.36
CA ARG A 22 0.09 9.27 -1.60
C ARG A 22 -0.57 10.65 -1.63
N GLU A 23 -1.15 11.07 -0.50
CA GLU A 23 -1.83 12.36 -0.38
C GLU A 23 -0.86 13.55 -0.29
N ARG A 24 0.37 13.33 0.18
CA ARG A 24 1.41 14.36 0.38
C ARG A 24 2.75 13.94 -0.23
N PRO A 25 2.93 14.13 -1.55
CA PRO A 25 4.20 13.84 -2.21
C PRO A 25 5.33 14.66 -1.58
N GLY A 26 6.34 13.99 -1.02
CA GLY A 26 7.47 14.63 -0.31
C GLY A 26 7.45 14.50 1.21
N LEU A 27 6.38 13.93 1.79
CA LEU A 27 6.38 13.54 3.19
C LEU A 27 7.40 12.42 3.44
N ARG A 28 8.16 12.49 4.53
CA ARG A 28 9.12 11.44 4.91
C ARG A 28 8.38 10.22 5.46
N HIS A 29 8.95 9.04 5.25
CA HIS A 29 8.38 7.78 5.75
C HIS A 29 8.23 7.77 7.28
N SER A 30 9.18 8.33 8.02
CA SER A 30 9.10 8.47 9.48
C SER A 30 7.90 9.32 9.92
N ASP A 31 7.66 10.44 9.22
CA ASP A 31 6.53 11.32 9.52
C ASP A 31 5.19 10.67 9.15
N ALA A 32 5.14 9.99 8.01
CA ALA A 32 3.95 9.25 7.59
C ALA A 32 3.55 8.17 8.61
N LYS A 33 4.52 7.43 9.17
CA LYS A 33 4.26 6.41 10.21
C LYS A 33 3.78 7.03 11.52
N ARG A 34 4.36 8.16 11.92
CA ARG A 34 3.92 8.90 13.11
C ARG A 34 2.48 9.39 12.95
N LEU A 35 2.16 10.02 11.81
CA LEU A 35 0.80 10.48 11.52
C LEU A 35 -0.20 9.31 11.45
N ALA A 36 0.23 8.14 10.94
CA ALA A 36 -0.59 6.93 10.95
C ALA A 36 -0.91 6.46 12.36
N ALA A 37 0.07 6.46 13.27
CA ALA A 37 -0.14 6.10 14.68
C ALA A 37 -1.08 7.09 15.39
N GLU A 38 -0.87 8.39 15.18
CA GLU A 38 -1.73 9.46 15.72
C GLU A 38 -3.17 9.31 15.22
N ARG A 39 -3.36 9.10 13.92
CA ARG A 39 -4.69 8.96 13.29
C ARG A 39 -5.43 7.73 13.79
N LEU A 40 -4.73 6.61 13.97
CA LEU A 40 -5.32 5.38 14.49
C LEU A 40 -5.56 5.44 16.01
N SER A 41 -5.25 6.57 16.67
CA SER A 41 -5.41 6.77 18.12
C SER A 41 -4.77 5.66 18.95
N VAL A 42 -3.63 5.14 18.48
CA VAL A 42 -2.96 4.01 19.11
C VAL A 42 -2.20 4.53 20.33
N SER A 43 -2.68 4.22 21.52
CA SER A 43 -2.08 4.69 22.78
C SER A 43 -0.68 4.12 23.02
N GLU A 44 -0.39 2.93 22.50
CA GLU A 44 0.91 2.28 22.64
C GLU A 44 1.28 1.53 21.35
N VAL A 45 2.30 2.03 20.65
CA VAL A 45 2.87 1.37 19.46
C VAL A 45 4.14 0.65 19.87
N LEU A 46 4.10 -0.68 19.91
CA LEU A 46 5.28 -1.48 20.22
C LEU A 46 6.22 -1.53 18.99
N PRO A 47 7.53 -1.74 19.18
CA PRO A 47 8.48 -1.83 18.06
C PRO A 47 8.11 -2.88 17.01
N ARG A 48 7.45 -3.97 17.41
CA ARG A 48 6.96 -5.03 16.50
C ARG A 48 5.82 -4.57 15.58
N ASP A 49 5.07 -3.56 15.99
CA ASP A 49 3.91 -3.01 15.28
C ASP A 49 4.31 -1.89 14.33
N VAL A 50 5.51 -1.32 14.47
CA VAL A 50 6.04 -0.32 13.54
C VAL A 50 6.37 -0.99 12.20
N PRO A 51 5.73 -0.58 11.10
CA PRO A 51 6.05 -1.14 9.79
C PRO A 51 7.41 -0.63 9.29
N SER A 52 8.10 -1.46 8.52
CA SER A 52 9.29 -1.10 7.76
C SER A 52 8.94 -0.19 6.58
N ASP A 53 9.92 0.53 6.04
CA ASP A 53 9.70 1.36 4.84
C ASP A 53 9.27 0.51 3.64
N ALA A 54 9.81 -0.71 3.50
CA ALA A 54 9.44 -1.63 2.44
C ALA A 54 7.96 -2.04 2.51
N GLU A 55 7.40 -2.24 3.71
CA GLU A 55 5.98 -2.55 3.88
C GLU A 55 5.08 -1.37 3.54
N VAL A 56 5.52 -0.14 3.87
CA VAL A 56 4.79 1.08 3.50
C VAL A 56 4.81 1.29 1.98
N VAL A 57 5.96 1.09 1.33
CA VAL A 57 6.10 1.18 -0.13
C VAL A 57 5.25 0.12 -0.83
N TYR A 58 5.23 -1.11 -0.30
CA TYR A 58 4.37 -2.17 -0.81
C TYR A 58 2.89 -1.76 -0.77
N GLN A 59 2.42 -1.23 0.37
CA GLN A 59 1.04 -0.74 0.49
C GLN A 59 0.75 0.45 -0.42
N LEU A 60 1.74 1.33 -0.66
CA LEU A 60 1.60 2.45 -1.60
C LEU A 60 1.40 1.94 -3.04
N GLN A 61 2.18 0.94 -3.45
CA GLN A 61 2.03 0.32 -4.78
C GLN A 61 0.68 -0.37 -4.95
N GLU A 62 0.18 -1.06 -3.91
CA GLU A 62 -1.16 -1.65 -3.92
C GLU A 62 -2.25 -0.57 -4.07
N LEU A 63 -2.13 0.54 -3.32
CA LEU A 63 -3.05 1.68 -3.41
C LEU A 63 -3.03 2.34 -4.80
N GLU A 64 -1.86 2.48 -5.42
CA GLU A 64 -1.72 3.00 -6.77
C GLU A 64 -2.28 2.03 -7.81
N SER A 65 -2.05 0.74 -7.64
CA SER A 65 -2.55 -0.31 -8.54
C SER A 65 -4.07 -0.39 -8.50
N ALA A 66 -4.67 -0.31 -7.31
CA ALA A 66 -6.11 -0.22 -7.13
C ALA A 66 -6.70 1.05 -7.77
N ALA A 67 -5.99 2.19 -7.66
CA ALA A 67 -6.42 3.46 -8.25
C ALA A 67 -6.37 3.46 -9.79
N LYS A 68 -5.45 2.70 -10.40
CA LYS A 68 -5.34 2.56 -11.86
C LYS A 68 -6.51 1.79 -12.50
N GLY A 69 -7.39 1.21 -11.68
CA GLY A 69 -8.52 0.39 -12.15
C GLY A 69 -8.04 -0.89 -12.83
N PRO A 70 -8.94 -1.85 -13.08
CA PRO A 70 -8.53 -3.10 -13.68
C PRO A 70 -8.25 -2.84 -15.17
N ASP A 71 -6.96 -2.72 -15.50
CA ASP A 71 -6.42 -2.64 -16.87
C ASP A 71 -6.67 -3.94 -17.69
N TRP A 72 -7.48 -4.85 -17.12
CA TRP A 72 -8.01 -6.05 -17.76
C TRP A 72 -8.70 -5.70 -19.08
N LYS A 73 -9.51 -4.64 -19.14
CA LYS A 73 -10.20 -4.25 -20.37
C LYS A 73 -9.21 -3.91 -21.50
N ARG A 74 -8.11 -3.20 -21.21
CA ARG A 74 -7.08 -2.90 -22.22
C ARG A 74 -6.33 -4.13 -22.67
N ARG A 75 -6.01 -5.06 -21.77
CA ARG A 75 -5.40 -6.36 -22.14
C ARG A 75 -6.34 -7.20 -23.01
N PHE A 76 -7.61 -7.32 -22.65
CA PHE A 76 -8.59 -8.09 -23.42
C PHE A 76 -8.91 -7.47 -24.78
N VAL A 77 -8.99 -6.14 -24.89
CA VAL A 77 -9.15 -5.46 -26.18
C VAL A 77 -7.97 -5.79 -27.11
N ARG A 78 -6.74 -5.77 -26.59
CA ARG A 78 -5.55 -6.14 -27.37
C ARG A 78 -5.53 -7.62 -27.78
N TYR A 79 -6.02 -8.52 -26.92
CA TYR A 79 -6.21 -9.93 -27.29
C TYR A 79 -7.31 -10.14 -28.33
N ALA A 80 -8.43 -9.41 -28.22
CA ALA A 80 -9.52 -9.47 -29.18
C ALA A 80 -9.12 -8.92 -30.56
N GLU A 81 -8.25 -7.91 -30.62
CA GLU A 81 -7.65 -7.41 -31.86
C GLU A 81 -6.72 -8.44 -32.52
N LEU A 82 -5.95 -9.19 -31.73
CA LEU A 82 -5.05 -10.25 -32.23
C LEU A 82 -5.79 -11.51 -32.70
N LEU A 83 -7.04 -11.71 -32.26
CA LEU A 83 -7.86 -12.89 -32.60
C LEU A 83 -8.84 -12.63 -33.75
N ARG A 84 -8.84 -11.44 -34.38
CA ARG A 84 -9.65 -11.22 -35.58
C ARG A 84 -9.02 -11.96 -36.77
N PRO A 85 -9.76 -12.86 -37.44
CA PRO A 85 -9.30 -13.41 -38.71
C PRO A 85 -9.27 -12.28 -39.76
N LEU A 86 -8.20 -12.29 -40.56
CA LEU A 86 -7.98 -11.36 -41.68
C LEU A 86 -9.10 -11.43 -42.71
#